data_AF-A0ABD6B9R7-F1
#
_entry.id   AF-A0ABD6B9R7-F1
#
_cell.length_a   1.000
_cell.length_b   1.000
_cell.length_c   1.000
_cell.angle_alpha   90.00
_cell.angle_beta   90.00
_cell.angle_gamma   90.00
#
_symmetry.space_group_name_H-M   'P 1'
#
loop_
_entity.id
_entity.type
_entity.pdbx_description
1 polymer ?
#
loop_
_entity_poly.entity_id
_entity_poly.type
_entity_poly.pdbx_seq_one_letter_code
_entity_poly.pdbx_strand_id
1 'polypeptide(L)'
;IAYTTFNLPFAIWLMRSFFDEVPEALEEAARIDGATHWQAFYKVALPLVLPGMGATAIISIVFAWNDFLFALIFTNSETQTVPVAAAQLVTQTGTLWGQVMAIGVVILTPMVLFGLIVKNYLVSGLTMGAMKQ
;
A
#
# COMPACT_ATOMS: atom_id res chain seq x y z
N ILE A 1 -3.48 -12.77 7.91
CA ILE A 1 -3.56 -12.27 9.31
C ILE A 1 -2.25 -11.61 9.72
N ALA A 2 -1.10 -12.30 9.71
CA ALA A 2 0.20 -11.71 10.07
C ALA A 2 0.49 -10.39 9.35
N TYR A 3 0.41 -10.36 8.01
CA TYR A 3 0.62 -9.12 7.24
C TYR A 3 -0.35 -8.00 7.56
N THR A 4 -1.60 -8.32 7.88
CA THR A 4 -2.59 -7.33 8.28
C THR A 4 -2.22 -6.74 9.64
N THR A 5 -1.81 -7.55 10.61
CA THR A 5 -1.45 -7.08 11.96
C THR A 5 -0.33 -6.04 11.93
N PHE A 6 0.66 -6.17 11.04
CA PHE A 6 1.76 -5.22 10.95
C PHE A 6 1.47 -4.05 10.00
N ASN A 7 0.76 -4.27 8.89
CA ASN A 7 0.46 -3.18 7.96
C ASN A 7 -0.69 -2.29 8.45
N LEU A 8 -1.66 -2.82 9.21
CA LEU A 8 -2.86 -2.08 9.61
C LEU A 8 -2.55 -0.82 10.43
N PRO A 9 -1.67 -0.83 11.46
CA PRO A 9 -1.34 0.38 12.21
C PRO A 9 -0.77 1.48 11.32
N PHE A 10 0.12 1.11 10.38
CA PHE A 10 0.72 2.04 9.43
C PHE A 10 -0.30 2.56 8.42
N ALA A 11 -1.18 1.70 7.91
CA ALA A 11 -2.27 2.09 7.02
C ALA A 11 -3.27 3.03 7.71
N ILE A 12 -3.62 2.78 8.98
CA ILE A 12 -4.47 3.67 9.79
C ILE A 12 -3.79 5.03 9.97
N TRP A 13 -2.49 5.04 10.29
CA TRP A 13 -1.73 6.27 10.46
C TRP A 13 -1.68 7.10 9.17
N LEU A 14 -1.44 6.47 8.01
CA LEU A 14 -1.51 7.14 6.71
C LEU A 14 -2.92 7.63 6.36
N MET A 15 -3.94 6.80 6.56
CA MET A 15 -5.32 7.22 6.30
C MET A 15 -5.71 8.41 7.16
N ARG A 16 -5.27 8.44 8.42
CA ARG A 16 -5.50 9.57 9.30
C ARG A 16 -4.95 10.87 8.72
N SER A 17 -3.73 10.88 8.18
CA SER A 17 -3.19 12.11 7.58
C SER A 17 -4.03 12.60 6.39
N PHE A 18 -4.60 11.70 5.59
CA PHE A 18 -5.50 12.09 4.50
C PHE A 18 -6.86 12.60 5.01
N PHE A 19 -7.39 12.03 6.09
CA PHE A 19 -8.62 12.54 6.71
C PHE A 19 -8.41 13.91 7.37
N ASP A 20 -7.24 14.15 7.98
CA ASP A 20 -6.89 15.45 8.59
C ASP A 20 -6.80 16.58 7.52
N GLU A 21 -6.64 16.25 6.23
CA GLU A 21 -6.66 17.22 5.13
C GLU A 21 -8.08 17.62 4.67
N VAL A 22 -9.12 16.89 5.09
CA VAL A 22 -10.52 17.18 4.75
C VAL A 22 -11.02 18.33 5.62
N PRO A 23 -11.46 19.47 5.04
CA PRO A 23 -12.00 20.57 5.84
C PRO A 23 -13.27 20.16 6.59
N GLU A 24 -13.28 20.31 7.91
CA GLU A 24 -14.44 19.98 8.77
C GLU A 24 -15.73 20.70 8.33
N ALA A 25 -15.60 21.91 7.77
CA ALA A 25 -16.70 22.70 7.25
C ALA A 25 -17.55 21.96 6.17
N LEU A 26 -16.94 21.04 5.40
CA LEU A 26 -17.68 20.25 4.41
C LEU A 26 -18.62 19.24 5.05
N GLU A 27 -18.20 18.60 6.16
CA GLU A 27 -19.04 17.68 6.91
C GLU A 27 -20.14 18.43 7.68
N GLU A 28 -19.81 19.61 8.24
CA GLU A 28 -20.78 20.47 8.90
C GLU A 28 -21.86 20.98 7.93
N ALA A 29 -21.47 21.40 6.73
CA ALA A 29 -22.41 21.80 5.68
C ALA A 29 -23.38 20.66 5.33
N ALA A 30 -22.87 19.44 5.12
CA ALA A 30 -23.71 18.29 4.85
C ALA A 30 -24.70 17.99 5.99
N ARG A 31 -24.28 18.18 7.24
CA ARG A 31 -25.16 18.03 8.41
C ARG A 31 -26.22 19.11 8.52
N ILE A 32 -25.91 20.35 8.14
CA ILE A 32 -26.89 21.44 8.04
C ILE A 32 -27.94 21.10 6.97
N ASP A 33 -27.52 20.47 5.87
CA ASP A 33 -28.40 19.96 4.80
C ASP A 33 -29.21 18.71 5.21
N GLY A 34 -29.14 18.29 6.47
CA GLY A 34 -29.91 17.18 7.03
C GLY A 34 -29.23 15.82 6.96
N ALA A 35 -27.96 15.74 6.55
CA ALA A 35 -27.22 14.47 6.58
C ALA A 35 -26.91 14.04 8.02
N THR A 36 -27.07 12.75 8.31
CA THR A 36 -26.55 12.17 9.55
C THR A 36 -25.02 12.12 9.54
N HIS A 37 -24.38 11.96 10.70
CA HIS A 37 -22.92 11.86 10.80
C HIS A 37 -22.34 10.76 9.87
N TRP A 38 -22.97 9.58 9.83
CA TRP A 38 -22.57 8.50 8.92
C TRP A 38 -22.77 8.86 7.45
N GLN A 39 -23.83 9.60 7.11
CA GLN A 39 -24.04 10.05 5.73
C GLN A 39 -22.99 11.08 5.31
N ALA A 40 -22.63 12.02 6.19
CA ALA A 40 -21.55 12.98 5.94
C ALA A 40 -20.22 12.22 5.70
N PHE A 41 -19.88 11.25 6.55
CA PHE A 41 -18.68 10.42 6.36
C PHE A 41 -18.67 9.70 5.00
N TYR A 42 -19.70 8.91 4.68
CA TYR A 42 -19.69 8.08 3.46
C TYR A 42 -19.88 8.89 2.16
N LYS A 43 -20.59 10.01 2.21
CA LYS A 43 -20.91 10.80 1.00
C LYS A 43 -19.98 11.99 0.77
N VAL A 44 -19.28 12.47 1.80
CA VAL A 44 -18.41 13.64 1.73
C VAL A 44 -16.97 13.28 2.05
N ALA A 45 -16.69 12.84 3.28
CA ALA A 45 -15.32 12.59 3.72
C ALA A 45 -14.64 11.45 2.95
N LEU A 46 -15.31 10.29 2.86
CA LEU A 46 -14.76 9.08 2.25
C LEU A 46 -14.42 9.26 0.75
N PRO A 47 -15.29 9.84 -0.09
CA PRO A 47 -14.97 10.12 -1.49
C PRO A 47 -13.77 11.05 -1.68
N LEU A 48 -13.62 12.04 -0.79
CA LEU A 48 -12.52 13.01 -0.86
C LEU A 48 -11.16 12.37 -0.55
N VAL A 49 -11.13 11.39 0.36
CA VAL A 49 -9.89 10.67 0.70
C VAL A 49 -9.62 9.44 -0.18
N LEU A 50 -10.50 9.08 -1.14
CA LEU A 50 -10.30 7.95 -2.05
C LEU A 50 -8.90 7.93 -2.71
N PRO A 51 -8.36 9.06 -3.20
CA PRO A 51 -7.00 9.08 -3.76
C PRO A 51 -5.93 8.70 -2.73
N GLY A 52 -6.07 9.20 -1.49
CA GLY A 52 -5.19 8.86 -0.37
C GLY A 52 -5.32 7.41 0.08
N MET A 53 -6.53 6.84 0.03
CA MET A 53 -6.75 5.42 0.25
C MET A 53 -6.08 4.56 -0.82
N GLY A 54 -6.12 5.00 -2.09
CA GLY A 54 -5.36 4.38 -3.16
C GLY A 54 -3.87 4.34 -2.84
N ALA A 55 -3.28 5.49 -2.50
CA ALA A 55 -1.87 5.59 -2.10
C ALA A 55 -1.52 4.67 -0.92
N THR A 56 -2.37 4.64 0.11
CA THR A 56 -2.18 3.78 1.28
C THR A 56 -2.23 2.29 0.92
N ALA A 57 -3.16 1.88 0.05
CA ALA A 57 -3.28 0.51 -0.41
C ALA A 57 -2.04 0.06 -1.18
N ILE A 58 -1.49 0.93 -2.02
CA ILE A 58 -0.26 0.68 -2.77
C ILE A 58 0.91 0.45 -1.83
N ILE A 59 1.13 1.36 -0.87
CA ILE A 59 2.24 1.24 0.08
C ILE A 59 2.09 -0.06 0.90
N SER A 60 0.86 -0.39 1.30
CA SER A 60 0.56 -1.64 2.02
C SER A 60 0.90 -2.89 1.20
N ILE A 61 0.60 -2.89 -0.10
CA ILE A 61 0.96 -3.98 -1.02
C ILE A 61 2.49 -4.07 -1.17
N VAL A 62 3.17 -2.93 -1.29
CA VAL A 62 4.63 -2.89 -1.40
C VAL A 62 5.29 -3.51 -0.18
N PHE A 63 4.81 -3.19 1.03
CA PHE A 63 5.33 -3.80 2.25
C PHE A 63 5.00 -5.28 2.36
N ALA A 64 3.77 -5.69 2.06
CA ALA A 64 3.37 -7.09 2.11
C ALA A 64 4.14 -7.96 1.10
N TRP A 65 4.43 -7.44 -0.09
CA TRP A 65 5.17 -8.16 -1.13
C TRP A 65 6.66 -8.28 -0.84
N ASN A 66 7.28 -7.24 -0.28
CA ASN A 66 8.70 -7.27 0.07
C ASN A 66 9.00 -8.00 1.38
N ASP A 67 7.98 -8.44 2.11
CA ASP A 67 8.23 -9.10 3.38
C ASP A 67 9.04 -10.40 3.21
N PHE A 68 10.16 -10.45 3.91
CA PHE A 68 11.02 -11.60 3.99
C PHE A 68 10.94 -12.29 5.36
N LEU A 69 10.97 -11.53 6.46
CA LEU A 69 11.13 -12.11 7.80
C LEU A 69 9.89 -12.86 8.26
N PHE A 70 8.69 -12.31 8.08
CA PHE A 70 7.49 -13.03 8.49
C PHE A 70 7.28 -14.25 7.60
N ALA A 71 7.50 -14.13 6.30
CA ALA A 71 7.47 -15.27 5.39
C ALA A 71 8.46 -16.36 5.81
N LEU A 72 9.70 -16.01 6.13
CA LEU A 72 10.72 -16.97 6.55
C LEU A 72 10.32 -17.75 7.81
N ILE A 73 9.66 -17.09 8.76
CA ILE A 73 9.28 -17.69 10.04
C ILE A 73 8.00 -18.52 9.93
N PHE A 74 7.01 -18.05 9.15
CA PHE A 74 5.65 -18.61 9.15
C PHE A 74 5.33 -19.52 7.95
N THR A 75 6.17 -19.57 6.92
CA THR A 75 5.95 -20.43 5.75
C THR A 75 6.72 -21.75 5.84
N ASN A 76 6.23 -22.75 5.12
CA ASN A 76 6.91 -24.03 4.89
C ASN A 76 7.27 -24.18 3.41
N SER A 77 7.88 -25.32 3.03
CA SER A 77 8.33 -25.59 1.65
C SER A 77 7.25 -25.45 0.57
N GLU A 78 5.97 -25.61 0.90
CA GLU A 78 4.86 -25.49 -0.06
C GLU A 78 4.25 -24.08 -0.13
N THR A 79 4.59 -23.20 0.81
CA THR A 79 3.93 -21.90 0.99
C THR A 79 4.91 -20.72 1.01
N GLN A 80 6.16 -20.96 0.59
CA GLN A 80 7.20 -19.94 0.60
C GLN A 80 6.85 -18.77 -0.32
N THR A 81 7.13 -17.56 0.15
CA THR A 81 7.04 -16.37 -0.70
C THR A 81 8.25 -16.30 -1.63
N VAL A 82 8.13 -15.51 -2.70
CA VAL A 82 9.20 -15.34 -3.69
C VAL A 82 10.53 -14.88 -3.06
N PRO A 83 10.56 -13.92 -2.11
CA PRO A 83 11.79 -13.54 -1.41
C PRO A 83 12.43 -14.71 -0.63
N VAL A 84 11.63 -15.55 0.02
CA VAL A 84 12.13 -16.71 0.79
C VAL A 84 12.68 -17.79 -0.13
N ALA A 85 12.01 -18.05 -1.26
CA ALA A 85 12.49 -18.99 -2.28
C ALA A 85 13.81 -18.49 -2.91
N ALA A 86 13.94 -17.18 -3.16
CA ALA A 86 15.16 -16.59 -3.71
C ALA A 86 16.37 -16.77 -2.79
N ALA A 87 16.20 -16.60 -1.48
CA ALA A 87 17.28 -16.77 -0.51
C ALA A 87 17.85 -18.21 -0.49
N GLN A 88 17.05 -19.22 -0.83
CA GLN A 88 17.50 -20.62 -0.89
C GLN A 88 18.40 -20.93 -2.10
N LEU A 89 18.43 -20.07 -3.13
CA LEU A 89 19.28 -20.25 -4.30
C LEU A 89 20.76 -19.94 -4.04
N VAL A 90 21.05 -19.30 -2.90
CA VAL A 90 22.40 -19.06 -2.40
C VAL A 90 22.74 -20.21 -1.45
N THR A 91 23.39 -21.25 -1.97
CA THR A 91 23.71 -22.46 -1.22
C THR A 91 25.17 -22.51 -0.80
N GLN A 92 25.49 -23.36 0.18
CA GLN A 92 26.87 -23.58 0.64
C GLN A 92 27.78 -24.25 -0.41
N THR A 93 27.19 -24.99 -1.36
CA THR A 93 27.92 -25.71 -2.42
C THR A 93 28.12 -24.88 -3.69
N GLY A 94 27.58 -23.67 -3.74
CA GLY A 94 27.69 -22.77 -4.88
C GLY A 94 26.43 -21.93 -5.09
N THR A 95 26.57 -20.82 -5.82
CA THR A 95 25.44 -19.96 -6.17
C THR A 95 24.98 -20.25 -7.59
N LEU A 96 23.69 -20.54 -7.76
CA LEU A 96 23.07 -20.72 -9.07
C LEU A 96 22.74 -19.35 -9.66
N TRP A 97 23.77 -18.62 -10.11
CA TRP A 97 23.64 -17.24 -10.59
C TRP A 97 22.53 -17.05 -11.63
N GLY A 98 22.38 -17.99 -12.56
CA GLY A 98 21.30 -17.93 -13.56
C GLY A 98 19.89 -17.92 -12.92
N GLN A 99 19.65 -18.75 -11.91
CA GLN A 99 18.37 -18.82 -11.21
C GLN A 99 18.17 -17.61 -10.29
N VAL A 100 19.24 -17.15 -9.63
CA VAL A 100 19.21 -15.93 -8.79
C VAL A 100 18.83 -14.71 -9.61
N MET A 101 19.41 -14.55 -10.81
CA MET A 101 19.06 -13.44 -11.70
C MET A 101 17.62 -13.56 -12.22
N ALA A 102 17.18 -14.77 -12.59
CA ALA A 102 15.82 -15.00 -13.06
C ALA A 102 14.76 -14.67 -11.98
N ILE A 103 14.95 -15.15 -10.75
CA ILE A 103 14.02 -14.84 -9.66
C ILE A 103 14.06 -13.35 -9.27
N GLY A 104 15.23 -12.71 -9.38
CA GLY A 104 15.36 -11.26 -9.18
C GLY A 104 14.49 -10.47 -10.16
N VAL A 105 14.47 -10.84 -11.44
CA VAL A 105 13.58 -10.23 -12.45
C VAL A 105 12.10 -10.45 -12.09
N VAL A 106 11.74 -11.66 -11.65
CA VAL A 106 10.37 -11.99 -11.22
C VAL A 106 9.94 -11.15 -10.01
N ILE A 107 10.83 -10.95 -9.03
CA ILE A 107 10.56 -10.11 -7.85
C ILE A 107 10.36 -8.65 -8.25
N LEU A 108 11.20 -8.13 -9.16
CA LEU A 108 11.16 -6.73 -9.60
C LEU A 108 9.96 -6.41 -10.50
N THR A 109 9.52 -7.35 -11.33
CA THR A 109 8.45 -7.15 -12.32
C THR A 109 7.16 -6.57 -11.74
N PRO A 110 6.52 -7.16 -10.70
CA PRO A 110 5.29 -6.62 -10.15
C PRO A 110 5.52 -5.25 -9.52
N MET A 111 6.67 -4.99 -8.89
CA MET A 111 6.98 -3.68 -8.30
C MET A 111 7.07 -2.58 -9.36
N VAL A 112 7.72 -2.87 -10.49
CA VAL A 112 7.79 -1.94 -11.62
C VAL A 112 6.40 -1.71 -12.20
N LEU A 113 5.61 -2.76 -12.40
CA LEU A 113 4.24 -2.64 -12.92
C LEU A 113 3.35 -1.81 -11.98
N PHE A 114 3.40 -2.05 -10.67
CA PHE A 114 2.71 -1.24 -9.68
C PHE A 114 3.18 0.21 -9.75
N GLY A 115 4.49 0.46 -9.76
CA GLY A 115 5.04 1.82 -9.89
C GLY A 115 4.51 2.57 -11.13
N LEU A 116 4.39 1.88 -12.27
CA LEU A 116 3.84 2.46 -13.51
C LEU A 116 2.36 2.80 -13.39
N ILE A 117 1.55 1.93 -12.78
CA ILE A 117 0.12 2.18 -12.55
C ILE A 117 -0.07 3.38 -11.62
N VAL A 118 0.73 3.43 -10.57
CA VAL A 118 0.57 4.38 -9.47
C VAL A 118 1.09 5.78 -9.81
N LYS A 119 2.10 5.87 -10.68
CA LYS A 119 2.69 7.14 -11.12
C LYS A 119 1.61 8.14 -11.56
N ASN A 120 0.58 7.69 -12.28
CA ASN A 120 -0.49 8.58 -12.77
C ASN A 120 -1.38 9.11 -11.64
N TYR A 121 -1.61 8.31 -10.58
CA TYR A 121 -2.39 8.73 -9.41
C TYR A 121 -1.60 9.66 -8.49
N LEU A 122 -0.30 9.42 -8.30
CA LEU A 122 0.57 10.29 -7.49
C LEU A 122 0.77 11.67 -8.14
N VAL A 123 0.93 11.73 -9.46
CA VAL A 123 1.07 13.01 -10.18
C VAL A 123 -0.19 13.86 -10.03
N SER A 124 -1.39 13.27 -10.07
CA SER A 124 -2.65 13.99 -9.87
C SER A 124 -2.83 14.49 -8.42
N GLY A 125 -2.36 13.74 -7.41
CA GLY A 125 -2.43 14.14 -6.01
C GLY A 125 -1.49 15.29 -5.66
N LEU A 126 -0.26 15.26 -6.17
CA LEU A 126 0.73 16.32 -5.98
C LEU A 126 0.30 17.65 -6.64
N THR A 127 -0.37 17.61 -7.79
CA THR A 127 -0.87 18.82 -8.46
C THR A 127 -2.02 19.50 -7.70
N MET A 128 -2.88 18.74 -7.00
CA MET A 128 -3.93 19.34 -6.16
C MET A 128 -3.37 19.99 -4.88
N GLY A 129 -2.30 19.42 -4.31
CA GLY A 129 -1.59 20.02 -3.17
C GLY A 129 -0.85 21.33 -3.54
N ALA A 130 -0.30 21.41 -4.75
CA ALA A 130 0.41 22.60 -5.25
C ALA A 130 -0.52 23.78 -5.58
N MET A 131 -1.82 23.54 -5.78
CA MET A 131 -2.83 24.59 -6.05
C MET A 131 -3.43 25.21 -4.78
N LYS A 132 -3.08 24.72 -3.58
CA LYS A 132 -3.55 25.23 -2.29
C LYS A 132 -2.62 26.27 -1.65
N GLN A 133 -1.60 26.76 -2.37
CA GLN A 133 -0.80 27.93 -1.95
C GLN A 133 -1.31 29.23 -2.59
#